data_AF-A0A3B9PMK0-F1
#
_entry.id   AF-A0A3B9PMK0-F1
#
_cell.length_a   1.000
_cell.length_b   1.000
_cell.length_c   1.000
_cell.angle_alpha   90.00
_cell.angle_beta   90.00
_cell.angle_gamma   90.00
#
_symmetry.space_group_name_H-M   'P 1'
#
loop_
_entity.id
_entity.type
_entity.pdbx_description
1 polymer ?
#
loop_
_entity_poly.entity_id
_entity_poly.type
_entity_poly.pdbx_seq_one_letter_code
_entity_poly.pdbx_strand_id
1 'polypeptide(L)'
;MDILTSIRDQIDAVRLPLYAVTVTAVRRPDTPLLLMLHWHGLRRDEAAGAAPARRRAVPGSALQLNARWHALEEIDGAMLDAAWQLGAWDMERSVRRGCNDAGASAREAHECRQAFGDNPLAPDSDAHLVAEAPDRDELMQLAARRGYVRWLFRPVRAGLWRAIAEDDTLDADGGRTPPCPVAPRALGEPQRAPVVYRLGRITRIVLP
;
A
#
# COMPACT_ATOMS: atom_id res chain seq x y z
N MET A 1 -8.93 -13.56 -4.92
CA MET A 1 -8.09 -12.94 -3.88
C MET A 1 -8.84 -11.76 -3.27
N ASP A 2 -8.84 -11.58 -1.95
CA ASP A 2 -9.80 -10.71 -1.26
C ASP A 2 -9.21 -9.42 -0.65
N ILE A 3 -8.32 -8.75 -1.40
CA ILE A 3 -7.64 -7.53 -0.95
C ILE A 3 -8.66 -6.41 -0.67
N LEU A 4 -9.63 -6.21 -1.57
CA LEU A 4 -10.59 -5.11 -1.45
C LEU A 4 -11.50 -5.25 -0.22
N THR A 5 -11.98 -6.45 0.10
CA THR A 5 -12.81 -6.66 1.29
C THR A 5 -11.97 -6.42 2.55
N SER A 6 -10.73 -6.92 2.59
CA SER A 6 -9.82 -6.66 3.72
C SER A 6 -9.59 -5.15 3.95
N ILE A 7 -9.47 -4.37 2.87
CA ILE A 7 -9.35 -2.91 2.95
C ILE A 7 -10.66 -2.28 3.49
N ARG A 8 -11.82 -2.72 2.98
CA ARG A 8 -13.14 -2.19 3.40
C ARG A 8 -13.42 -2.49 4.87
N ASP A 9 -13.15 -3.71 5.32
CA ASP A 9 -13.34 -4.12 6.71
C ASP A 9 -12.52 -3.24 7.66
N GLN A 10 -11.27 -2.94 7.28
CA GLN A 10 -10.42 -2.03 8.05
C GLN A 10 -10.90 -0.57 7.99
N ILE A 11 -11.40 -0.09 6.85
CA ILE A 11 -12.00 1.26 6.74
C ILE A 11 -13.19 1.37 7.72
N ASP A 12 -14.06 0.37 7.74
CA ASP A 12 -15.26 0.35 8.58
C ASP A 12 -14.93 0.23 10.07
N ALA A 13 -13.86 -0.50 10.41
CA ALA A 13 -13.37 -0.68 11.77
C ALA A 13 -12.61 0.55 12.29
N VAL A 14 -11.65 1.07 11.54
CA VAL A 14 -10.75 2.16 11.99
C VAL A 14 -11.42 3.53 11.88
N ARG A 15 -12.28 3.73 10.87
CA ARG A 15 -13.04 4.99 10.65
C ARG A 15 -12.18 6.25 10.60
N LEU A 16 -10.96 6.12 10.09
CA LEU A 16 -10.06 7.24 9.81
C LEU A 16 -9.85 7.40 8.31
N PRO A 17 -9.54 8.61 7.81
CA PRO A 17 -9.25 8.81 6.40
C PRO A 17 -8.02 8.01 5.98
N LEU A 18 -8.18 7.24 4.90
CA LEU A 18 -7.11 6.44 4.32
C LEU A 18 -6.25 7.31 3.39
N TYR A 19 -4.97 7.45 3.71
CA TYR A 19 -4.00 8.20 2.91
C TYR A 19 -3.44 7.36 1.77
N ALA A 20 -3.09 6.11 2.02
CA ALA A 20 -2.57 5.22 0.98
C ALA A 20 -2.79 3.76 1.34
N VAL A 21 -2.76 2.91 0.32
CA VAL A 21 -2.75 1.46 0.45
C VAL A 21 -1.49 0.94 -0.20
N THR A 22 -0.77 0.08 0.50
CA THR A 22 0.35 -0.67 -0.08
C THR A 22 0.16 -2.16 0.11
N VAL A 23 0.50 -2.94 -0.91
CA VAL A 23 0.65 -4.39 -0.78
C VAL A 23 2.08 -4.74 -1.15
N THR A 24 2.72 -5.59 -0.37
CA THR A 24 4.06 -6.12 -0.65
C THR A 24 3.98 -7.64 -0.76
N ALA A 25 4.53 -8.19 -1.84
CA ALA A 25 4.65 -9.62 -2.07
C ALA A 25 6.10 -10.01 -2.30
N VAL A 26 6.53 -11.13 -1.72
CA VAL A 26 7.79 -11.76 -2.11
C VAL A 26 7.65 -12.30 -3.53
N ARG A 27 8.72 -12.29 -4.34
CA ARG A 27 8.74 -12.92 -5.68
C ARG A 27 8.78 -14.45 -5.61
N ARG A 28 7.85 -15.05 -4.88
CA ARG A 28 7.68 -16.50 -4.72
C ARG A 28 6.19 -16.83 -4.61
N PRO A 29 5.63 -17.63 -5.53
CA PRO A 29 4.25 -18.08 -5.46
C PRO A 29 3.88 -18.68 -4.11
N ASP A 30 2.59 -18.60 -3.76
CA ASP A 30 2.03 -19.13 -2.52
C ASP A 30 2.74 -18.64 -1.24
N THR A 31 3.25 -17.41 -1.26
CA THR A 31 3.71 -16.72 -0.04
C THR A 31 2.67 -15.71 0.42
N PRO A 32 2.50 -15.50 1.73
CA PRO A 32 1.59 -14.47 2.23
C PRO A 32 1.91 -13.08 1.70
N LEU A 33 0.87 -12.25 1.54
CA LEU A 33 1.01 -10.84 1.16
C LEU A 33 0.97 -9.97 2.42
N LEU A 34 1.75 -8.90 2.43
CA LEU A 34 1.64 -7.87 3.46
C LEU A 34 0.82 -6.69 2.93
N LEU A 35 -0.40 -6.54 3.43
CA LEU A 35 -1.24 -5.36 3.19
C LEU A 35 -0.96 -4.33 4.28
N MET A 36 -0.64 -3.09 3.89
CA MET A 36 -0.54 -1.98 4.82
C MET A 36 -1.48 -0.83 4.42
N LEU A 37 -2.19 -0.32 5.41
CA LEU A 37 -3.12 0.79 5.31
C LEU A 37 -2.53 1.98 6.05
N HIS A 38 -2.29 3.06 5.30
CA HIS A 38 -1.69 4.27 5.82
C HIS A 38 -2.79 5.25 6.19
N TRP A 39 -3.08 5.39 7.47
CA TRP A 39 -4.14 6.27 7.97
C TRP A 39 -3.64 7.70 8.14
N HIS A 40 -4.55 8.66 7.94
CA HIS A 40 -4.29 10.05 8.27
C HIS A 40 -4.98 10.45 9.56
N GLY A 41 -4.22 11.08 10.46
CA GLY A 41 -4.76 11.67 11.68
C GLY A 41 -3.68 11.85 12.73
N LEU A 42 -4.06 12.54 13.81
CA LEU A 42 -3.23 12.70 15.00
C LEU A 42 -3.99 12.17 16.21
N ARG A 43 -3.34 11.31 16.99
CA ARG A 43 -3.81 10.79 18.27
C ARG A 43 -3.13 11.53 19.42
N ARG A 44 -3.85 11.73 20.53
CA ARG A 44 -3.25 12.20 21.78
C ARG A 44 -2.48 11.07 22.44
N ASP A 45 -1.26 11.36 22.86
CA ASP A 45 -0.46 10.44 23.66
C ASP A 45 -0.95 10.50 25.12
N GLU A 46 -1.78 9.54 25.51
CA GLU A 46 -2.32 9.45 26.88
C GLU A 46 -1.27 8.98 27.90
N ALA A 47 -0.08 8.55 27.45
CA ALA A 47 0.98 8.05 28.31
C ALA A 47 1.84 9.17 28.97
N ALA A 48 1.60 10.44 28.64
CA ALA A 48 2.28 11.56 29.28
C ALA A 48 1.38 12.08 30.42
N GLY A 49 1.81 11.93 31.68
CA GLY A 49 1.11 12.44 32.87
C GLY A 49 0.91 13.98 32.87
N ALA A 50 1.52 14.72 33.79
CA ALA A 50 1.32 16.18 33.93
C ALA A 50 1.92 17.05 32.78
N ALA A 51 2.45 16.43 31.73
CA ALA A 51 3.00 17.15 30.57
C ALA A 51 1.91 17.37 29.50
N PRO A 52 1.96 18.45 28.69
CA PRO A 52 0.97 18.67 27.65
C PRO A 52 0.94 17.50 26.68
N ALA A 53 -0.26 16.94 26.46
CA ALA A 53 -0.48 15.77 25.63
C ALA A 53 0.12 15.97 24.23
N ARG A 54 1.19 15.23 23.93
CA ARG A 54 1.83 15.26 22.62
C ARG A 54 0.90 14.60 21.61
N ARG A 55 0.76 15.22 20.44
CA ARG A 55 0.05 14.60 19.32
C ARG A 55 1.02 13.72 18.54
N ARG A 56 0.66 12.46 18.32
CA ARG A 56 1.40 11.52 17.47
C ARG A 56 0.58 11.18 16.24
N ALA A 57 1.25 10.85 15.14
CA ALA A 57 0.58 10.26 13.99
C ALA A 57 -0.19 9.00 14.41
N VAL A 58 -1.36 8.80 13.81
CA VAL A 58 -2.08 7.53 13.93
C VAL A 58 -1.21 6.43 13.31
N PRO A 59 -1.04 5.28 13.99
CA PRO A 59 -0.30 4.16 13.41
C PRO A 59 -1.02 3.61 12.18
N GLY A 60 -0.27 3.13 11.19
CA GLY A 60 -0.84 2.37 10.09
C GLY A 60 -1.41 1.02 10.57
N SER A 61 -2.23 0.37 9.76
CA SER A 61 -2.56 -1.05 9.96
C SER A 61 -1.72 -1.91 9.02
N ALA A 62 -1.19 -3.04 9.50
CA ALA A 62 -0.59 -4.07 8.66
C ALA A 62 -1.31 -5.40 8.87
N LEU A 63 -1.66 -6.06 7.78
CA LEU A 63 -2.37 -7.34 7.76
C LEU A 63 -1.63 -8.32 6.86
N GLN A 64 -1.50 -9.57 7.31
CA GLN A 64 -1.05 -10.65 6.47
C GLN A 64 -2.23 -11.30 5.74
N LEU A 65 -2.19 -11.32 4.41
CA LEU A 65 -3.18 -11.99 3.58
C LEU A 65 -2.64 -13.34 3.12
N ASN A 66 -3.27 -14.42 3.59
CA ASN A 66 -2.89 -15.81 3.30
C ASN A 66 -3.59 -16.38 2.06
N ALA A 67 -3.89 -15.53 1.07
CA ALA A 67 -4.50 -15.97 -0.19
C ALA A 67 -3.47 -16.75 -1.02
N ARG A 68 -3.89 -17.87 -1.62
CA ARG A 68 -3.07 -18.59 -2.62
C ARG A 68 -3.02 -17.81 -3.93
N TRP A 69 -1.86 -17.84 -4.59
CA TRP A 69 -1.61 -17.18 -5.86
C TRP A 69 -0.43 -17.83 -6.56
N HIS A 70 -0.51 -17.92 -7.89
CA HIS A 70 0.50 -18.61 -8.69
C HIS A 70 1.27 -17.62 -9.58
N ALA A 71 0.62 -16.54 -9.98
CA ALA A 71 1.20 -15.47 -10.78
C ALA A 71 1.04 -14.10 -10.09
N LEU A 72 2.03 -13.22 -10.26
CA LEU A 72 1.98 -11.86 -9.71
C LEU A 72 0.89 -11.02 -10.40
N GLU A 73 0.53 -11.38 -11.62
CA GLU A 73 -0.57 -10.81 -12.40
C GLU A 73 -1.93 -10.99 -11.71
N GLU A 74 -2.11 -12.04 -10.89
CA GLU A 74 -3.31 -12.22 -10.07
C GLU A 74 -3.40 -11.16 -8.97
N ILE A 75 -2.26 -10.80 -8.37
CA ILE A 75 -2.16 -9.73 -7.36
C ILE A 75 -2.34 -8.36 -8.03
N ASP A 76 -1.72 -8.14 -9.20
CA ASP A 76 -1.93 -6.93 -10.01
C ASP A 76 -3.42 -6.72 -10.29
N GLY A 77 -4.13 -7.76 -10.74
CA GLY A 77 -5.57 -7.68 -11.03
C GLY A 77 -6.38 -7.33 -9.79
N ALA A 78 -6.14 -8.02 -8.68
CA ALA A 78 -6.83 -7.73 -7.42
C ALA A 78 -6.53 -6.31 -6.89
N MET A 79 -5.30 -5.83 -7.05
CA MET A 79 -4.90 -4.46 -6.67
C MET A 79 -5.50 -3.41 -7.61
N LEU A 80 -5.57 -3.67 -8.92
CA LEU A 80 -6.23 -2.79 -9.89
C LEU A 80 -7.72 -2.66 -9.61
N ASP A 81 -8.40 -3.77 -9.33
CA ASP A 81 -9.82 -3.76 -8.95
C ASP A 81 -10.07 -2.99 -7.65
N ALA A 82 -9.19 -3.17 -6.65
CA ALA A 82 -9.29 -2.42 -5.40
C ALA A 82 -9.04 -0.92 -5.61
N ALA A 83 -7.97 -0.56 -6.32
CA ALA A 83 -7.62 0.82 -6.63
C ALA A 83 -8.72 1.51 -7.45
N TRP A 84 -9.27 0.81 -8.44
CA TRP A 84 -10.37 1.31 -9.28
C TRP A 84 -11.61 1.62 -8.45
N GLN A 85 -12.11 0.65 -7.69
CA GLN A 85 -13.33 0.80 -6.89
C GLN A 85 -13.20 1.80 -5.74
N LEU A 86 -11.97 2.00 -5.23
CA LEU A 86 -11.66 3.03 -4.23
C LEU A 86 -11.32 4.39 -4.85
N GLY A 87 -11.48 4.55 -6.16
CA GLY A 87 -11.35 5.85 -6.83
C GLY A 87 -9.91 6.34 -6.99
N ALA A 88 -8.91 5.46 -6.92
CA ALA A 88 -7.53 5.87 -7.09
C ALA A 88 -7.28 6.45 -8.49
N TRP A 89 -6.49 7.51 -8.58
CA TRP A 89 -6.10 8.13 -9.85
C TRP A 89 -5.10 7.26 -10.62
N ASP A 90 -4.13 6.72 -9.90
CA ASP A 90 -3.16 5.76 -10.40
C ASP A 90 -2.84 4.70 -9.35
N MET A 91 -2.24 3.62 -9.84
CA MET A 91 -1.60 2.59 -9.03
C MET A 91 -0.17 2.39 -9.53
N GLU A 92 0.78 2.44 -8.61
CA GLU A 92 2.19 2.20 -8.89
C GLU A 92 2.55 0.76 -8.54
N ARG A 93 3.32 0.10 -9.41
CA ARG A 93 3.93 -1.22 -9.17
C ARG A 93 5.44 -1.10 -9.25
N SER A 94 6.12 -1.36 -8.15
CA SER A 94 7.59 -1.38 -8.05
C SER A 94 8.10 -2.81 -7.95
N VAL A 95 8.93 -3.23 -8.90
CA VAL A 95 9.61 -4.53 -8.86
C VAL A 95 11.03 -4.32 -8.36
N ARG A 96 11.41 -5.00 -7.27
CA ARG A 96 12.71 -4.85 -6.62
C ARG A 96 13.46 -6.18 -6.58
N ARG A 97 14.78 -6.09 -6.80
CA ARG A 97 15.72 -7.20 -6.60
C ARG A 97 15.91 -7.51 -5.11
N GLY A 98 16.62 -8.58 -4.79
CA GLY A 98 17.04 -8.89 -3.43
C GLY A 98 17.85 -7.72 -2.85
N CYS A 99 17.56 -7.36 -1.60
CA CYS A 99 18.20 -6.23 -0.93
C CYS A 99 19.45 -6.63 -0.13
N ASN A 100 19.74 -7.93 -0.01
CA ASN A 100 20.97 -8.47 0.58
C ASN A 100 22.02 -8.90 -0.47
N ASP A 101 21.80 -8.62 -1.75
CA ASP A 101 22.75 -8.96 -2.81
C ASP A 101 23.98 -8.05 -2.76
N ALA A 102 25.16 -8.58 -3.12
CA ALA A 102 26.38 -7.79 -3.23
C ALA A 102 26.18 -6.62 -4.22
N GLY A 103 26.46 -5.40 -3.76
CA GLY A 103 26.20 -4.17 -4.53
C GLY A 103 24.81 -3.57 -4.35
N ALA A 104 24.01 -4.03 -3.38
CA ALA A 104 22.86 -3.30 -2.88
C ALA A 104 23.33 -2.04 -2.11
N SER A 105 22.80 -0.89 -2.50
CA SER A 105 23.04 0.37 -1.80
C SER A 105 22.33 0.39 -0.45
N ALA A 106 22.80 1.20 0.49
CA ALA A 106 22.11 1.44 1.77
C ALA A 106 20.66 1.89 1.58
N ARG A 107 20.37 2.64 0.50
CA ARG A 107 19.02 3.04 0.11
C ARG A 107 18.15 1.86 -0.29
N GLU A 108 18.66 0.92 -1.06
CA GLU A 108 17.90 -0.28 -1.45
C GLU A 108 17.58 -1.17 -0.25
N ALA A 109 18.55 -1.36 0.65
CA ALA A 109 18.33 -2.09 1.91
C ALA A 109 17.28 -1.40 2.80
N HIS A 110 17.28 -0.06 2.80
CA HIS A 110 16.30 0.73 3.54
C HIS A 110 14.90 0.66 2.95
N GLU A 111 14.76 0.81 1.62
CA GLU A 111 13.48 0.68 0.92
C GLU A 111 12.86 -0.72 1.13
N CYS A 112 13.71 -1.76 1.18
CA CYS A 112 13.31 -3.13 1.48
C CYS A 112 12.64 -3.24 2.85
N ARG A 113 13.30 -2.76 3.91
CA ARG A 113 12.75 -2.74 5.27
C ARG A 113 11.43 -1.96 5.36
N GLN A 114 11.38 -0.78 4.77
CA GLN A 114 10.15 0.02 4.71
C GLN A 114 9.01 -0.67 3.95
N ALA A 115 9.32 -1.47 2.91
CA ALA A 115 8.30 -2.23 2.20
C ALA A 115 7.64 -3.32 3.06
N PHE A 116 8.27 -3.70 4.17
CA PHE A 116 7.74 -4.64 5.16
C PHE A 116 7.30 -3.97 6.46
N GLY A 117 7.23 -2.63 6.49
CA GLY A 117 6.67 -1.89 7.62
C GLY A 117 7.67 -1.52 8.71
N ASP A 118 8.98 -1.55 8.46
CA ASP A 118 9.96 -1.01 9.41
C ASP A 118 9.96 0.52 9.43
N ASN A 119 10.04 1.10 10.63
CA ASN A 119 10.24 2.54 10.81
C ASN A 119 11.72 2.87 11.03
N PRO A 120 12.36 3.60 10.10
CA PRO A 120 13.77 3.94 10.24
C PRO A 120 14.07 4.99 11.32
N LEU A 121 13.07 5.76 11.74
CA LEU A 121 13.22 6.77 12.79
C LEU A 121 13.05 6.17 14.18
N ALA A 122 12.54 4.94 14.27
CA ALA A 122 12.37 4.20 15.52
C ALA A 122 12.44 2.69 15.24
N PRO A 123 13.63 2.16 14.92
CA PRO A 123 13.80 0.76 14.48
C PRO A 123 13.40 -0.27 15.54
N ASP A 124 13.47 0.10 16.82
CA ASP A 124 13.07 -0.77 17.95
C ASP A 124 11.60 -0.54 18.38
N SER A 125 10.79 0.15 17.55
CA SER A 125 9.43 0.55 17.92
C SER A 125 8.41 0.32 16.80
N ASP A 126 7.54 -0.65 17.04
CA ASP A 126 6.33 -0.88 16.21
C ASP A 126 5.17 0.06 16.57
N ALA A 127 5.39 1.11 17.38
CA ALA A 127 4.32 2.04 17.79
C ALA A 127 3.69 2.82 16.60
N HIS A 128 4.30 2.74 15.43
CA HIS A 128 3.85 3.36 14.19
C HIS A 128 2.96 2.42 13.33
N LEU A 129 2.82 1.15 13.71
CA LEU A 129 2.10 0.13 12.95
C LEU A 129 1.38 -0.84 13.89
N VAL A 130 0.06 -0.96 13.74
CA VAL A 130 -0.70 -2.06 14.35
C VAL A 130 -0.63 -3.24 13.40
N ALA A 131 0.11 -4.28 13.77
CA ALA A 131 0.39 -5.41 12.89
C ALA A 131 -0.35 -6.69 13.32
N GLU A 132 -1.21 -7.19 12.43
CA GLU A 132 -1.74 -8.55 12.42
C GLU A 132 -1.05 -9.34 11.28
N ALA A 133 0.27 -9.35 11.32
CA ALA A 133 1.12 -9.97 10.30
C ALA A 133 2.23 -10.81 10.97
N PRO A 134 1.92 -12.04 11.39
CA PRO A 134 2.85 -12.87 12.17
C PRO A 134 4.14 -13.20 11.40
N ASP A 135 4.08 -13.37 10.08
CA ASP A 135 5.23 -13.78 9.26
C ASP A 135 5.97 -12.57 8.64
N ARG A 136 5.72 -11.34 9.13
CA ARG A 136 6.26 -10.09 8.53
C ARG A 136 7.79 -10.15 8.39
N ASP A 137 8.47 -10.59 9.43
CA ASP A 137 9.93 -10.59 9.49
C ASP A 137 10.51 -11.71 8.59
N GLU A 138 9.89 -12.89 8.56
CA GLU A 138 10.25 -13.97 7.65
C GLU A 138 10.05 -13.56 6.17
N LEU A 139 8.95 -12.86 5.87
CA LEU A 139 8.66 -12.34 4.54
C LEU A 139 9.71 -11.31 4.12
N MET A 140 10.11 -10.41 5.03
CA MET A 140 11.17 -9.43 4.76
C MET A 140 12.50 -10.14 4.47
N GLN A 141 12.89 -11.12 5.29
CA GLN A 141 14.12 -11.88 5.07
C GLN A 141 14.10 -12.66 3.75
N LEU A 142 12.95 -13.22 3.39
CA LEU A 142 12.79 -13.92 2.12
C LEU A 142 12.84 -12.96 0.93
N ALA A 143 12.20 -11.79 1.02
CA ALA A 143 12.28 -10.71 0.03
C ALA A 143 13.70 -10.19 -0.12
N ALA A 144 14.48 -10.12 0.97
CA ALA A 144 15.86 -9.71 0.91
C ALA A 144 16.73 -10.64 0.05
N ARG A 145 16.36 -11.92 -0.06
CA ARG A 145 17.03 -12.92 -0.89
C ARG A 145 16.44 -13.10 -2.29
N ARG A 146 15.12 -12.92 -2.45
CA ARG A 146 14.39 -13.23 -3.71
C ARG A 146 13.90 -12.00 -4.47
N GLY A 147 13.97 -10.83 -3.84
CA GLY A 147 13.28 -9.63 -4.29
C GLY A 147 11.79 -9.65 -3.94
N TYR A 148 11.16 -8.51 -4.15
CA TYR A 148 9.76 -8.27 -3.83
C TYR A 148 9.10 -7.38 -4.89
N VAL A 149 7.77 -7.40 -4.89
CA VAL A 149 6.94 -6.47 -5.66
C VAL A 149 6.10 -5.69 -4.67
N ARG A 150 6.01 -4.37 -4.89
CA ARG A 150 5.18 -3.49 -4.07
C ARG A 150 4.19 -2.74 -4.96
N TRP A 151 2.93 -2.77 -4.55
CA TRP A 151 1.87 -1.96 -5.11
C TRP A 151 1.55 -0.81 -4.18
N LEU A 152 1.23 0.35 -4.73
CA LEU A 152 0.83 1.55 -4.00
C LEU A 152 -0.30 2.24 -4.76
N PHE A 153 -1.36 2.63 -4.06
CA PHE A 153 -2.33 3.58 -4.60
C PHE A 153 -2.88 4.49 -3.50
N ARG A 154 -3.50 5.60 -3.94
CA ARG A 154 -4.09 6.63 -3.08
C ARG A 154 -5.60 6.65 -3.28
N PRO A 155 -6.41 6.15 -2.34
CA PRO A 155 -7.86 6.00 -2.52
C PRO A 155 -8.60 7.33 -2.35
N VAL A 156 -9.52 7.67 -3.24
CA VAL A 156 -10.39 8.84 -3.07
C VAL A 156 -11.56 8.51 -2.13
N ARG A 157 -12.16 7.34 -2.32
CA ARG A 157 -13.21 6.83 -1.44
C ARG A 157 -12.63 6.50 -0.07
N ALA A 158 -13.28 7.01 0.99
CA ALA A 158 -12.81 6.89 2.38
C ALA A 158 -11.40 7.45 2.63
N GLY A 159 -10.86 8.25 1.69
CA GLY A 159 -9.54 8.86 1.80
C GLY A 159 -9.58 10.38 1.87
N LEU A 160 -8.39 10.99 1.84
CA LEU A 160 -8.23 12.45 1.88
C LEU A 160 -8.25 13.12 0.50
N TRP A 161 -8.14 12.33 -0.56
CA TRP A 161 -7.78 12.84 -1.88
C TRP A 161 -8.94 13.49 -2.63
N ARG A 162 -10.18 13.37 -2.13
CA ARG A 162 -11.39 13.90 -2.77
C ARG A 162 -11.31 15.39 -3.08
N ALA A 163 -10.68 16.19 -2.21
CA ALA A 163 -10.59 17.65 -2.40
C ALA A 163 -9.66 18.06 -3.56
N ILE A 164 -8.75 17.18 -3.98
CA ILE A 164 -7.76 17.44 -5.02
C ILE A 164 -7.85 16.45 -6.19
N ALA A 165 -8.88 15.59 -6.18
CA ALA A 165 -9.12 14.63 -7.23
C ALA A 165 -9.75 15.33 -8.43
N GLU A 166 -8.93 15.66 -9.42
CA GLU A 166 -9.38 16.08 -10.74
C GLU A 166 -9.65 14.86 -11.60
N ASP A 167 -10.77 14.18 -11.35
CA ASP A 167 -11.09 12.94 -12.06
C ASP A 167 -12.58 12.88 -12.41
N ASP A 168 -12.85 12.95 -13.71
CA ASP A 168 -14.22 12.97 -14.24
C ASP A 168 -14.85 11.57 -14.25
N THR A 169 -14.09 10.52 -13.91
CA THR A 169 -14.57 9.13 -13.87
C THR A 169 -15.11 8.69 -12.52
N LEU A 170 -15.04 9.54 -11.49
CA LEU A 170 -15.47 9.19 -10.13
C LEU A 170 -16.97 9.34 -9.94
N ASP A 171 -17.55 8.37 -9.23
CA ASP A 171 -18.92 8.42 -8.74
C ASP A 171 -19.04 9.43 -7.57
N ALA A 172 -20.27 9.78 -7.18
CA ALA A 172 -20.53 10.76 -6.12
C ALA A 172 -19.94 10.39 -4.73
N ASP A 173 -19.67 9.11 -4.51
CA ASP A 173 -19.03 8.57 -3.32
C ASP A 173 -17.48 8.56 -3.39
N GLY A 174 -16.92 8.99 -4.53
CA GLY A 174 -15.49 8.99 -4.80
C GLY A 174 -14.92 7.62 -5.20
N GLY A 175 -15.77 6.63 -5.49
CA GLY A 175 -15.39 5.34 -6.03
C GLY A 175 -15.65 5.24 -7.53
N ARG A 176 -15.58 4.01 -8.05
CA ARG A 176 -16.00 3.67 -9.42
C ARG A 176 -16.65 2.29 -9.45
N THR A 177 -17.54 2.10 -10.42
CA THR A 177 -18.24 0.82 -10.62
C THR A 177 -17.32 -0.23 -11.26
N PRO A 178 -17.26 -1.48 -10.75
CA PRO A 178 -16.47 -2.56 -11.35
C PRO A 178 -17.02 -3.02 -12.72
N PRO A 179 -16.22 -3.71 -13.55
CA PRO A 179 -14.83 -4.10 -13.32
C PRO A 179 -13.82 -2.97 -13.62
N CYS A 180 -12.58 -3.12 -13.16
CA CYS A 180 -11.50 -2.22 -13.60
C CYS A 180 -11.27 -2.40 -15.12
N PRO A 181 -11.24 -1.31 -15.92
CA PRO A 181 -11.01 -1.41 -17.36
C PRO A 181 -9.53 -1.61 -17.74
N VAL A 182 -8.60 -1.55 -16.78
CA VAL A 182 -7.16 -1.65 -17.00
C VAL A 182 -6.71 -3.08 -16.73
N ALA A 183 -6.09 -3.72 -17.73
CA ALA A 183 -5.56 -5.07 -17.59
C ALA A 183 -4.19 -5.07 -16.86
N PRO A 184 -3.89 -6.12 -16.06
CA PRO A 184 -2.55 -6.37 -15.54
C PRO A 184 -1.50 -6.41 -16.66
N ARG A 185 -0.31 -5.86 -16.40
CA ARG A 185 0.84 -6.00 -17.30
C ARG A 185 1.71 -7.14 -16.83
N ALA A 186 2.33 -7.84 -17.76
CA ALA A 186 3.35 -8.84 -17.44
C ALA A 186 4.41 -8.27 -16.50
N LEU A 187 4.90 -9.10 -15.59
CA LEU A 187 6.01 -8.71 -14.73
C LEU A 187 7.26 -8.43 -15.59
N GLY A 188 7.82 -7.24 -15.44
CA GLY A 188 9.11 -6.89 -16.04
C GLY A 188 10.27 -7.19 -15.11
N GLU A 189 11.49 -7.03 -15.64
CA GLU A 189 12.71 -7.05 -14.82
C GLU A 189 12.68 -5.97 -13.73
N PRO A 190 13.41 -6.16 -12.60
CA PRO A 190 13.56 -5.14 -11.57
C PRO A 190 14.05 -3.82 -12.18
N GLN A 191 13.28 -2.76 -11.95
CA GLN A 191 13.54 -1.43 -12.49
C GLN A 191 13.61 -0.40 -11.37
N ARG A 192 14.38 0.67 -11.58
CA ARG A 192 14.43 1.79 -10.62
C ARG A 192 13.08 2.51 -10.56
N ALA A 193 12.48 2.80 -11.71
CA ALA A 193 11.20 3.47 -11.81
C ALA A 193 10.02 2.48 -11.63
N PRO A 194 8.94 2.88 -10.95
CA PRO A 194 7.72 2.08 -10.89
C PRO A 194 6.99 2.05 -12.24
N VAL A 195 6.27 0.97 -12.49
CA VAL A 195 5.25 0.92 -13.54
C VAL A 195 3.99 1.60 -13.01
N VAL A 196 3.48 2.59 -13.72
CA VAL A 196 2.28 3.33 -13.33
C VAL A 196 1.09 2.89 -14.17
N TYR A 197 0.04 2.43 -13.51
CA TYR A 197 -1.27 2.18 -14.09
C TYR A 197 -2.13 3.42 -13.91
N ARG A 198 -2.45 4.11 -15.01
CA ARG A 198 -3.36 5.26 -14.98
C ARG A 198 -4.80 4.77 -14.99
N LEU A 199 -5.55 5.11 -13.96
CA LEU A 199 -6.95 4.71 -13.77
C LEU A 199 -7.89 5.87 -14.07
N GLY A 200 -7.63 7.02 -13.43
CA GLY A 200 -8.44 8.23 -13.59
C GLY A 200 -8.20 8.96 -14.91
N ARG A 201 -9.17 9.80 -15.30
CA ARG A 201 -9.11 10.60 -16.52
C ARG A 201 -9.70 11.98 -16.30
N ILE A 202 -9.08 12.96 -16.92
CA ILE A 202 -9.64 14.31 -17.09
C ILE A 202 -10.07 14.42 -18.54
N THR A 203 -11.35 14.69 -18.75
CA THR A 203 -11.97 14.92 -20.07
C THR A 203 -12.22 16.39 -20.36
N ARG A 204 -12.21 17.24 -19.31
CA ARG A 204 -12.32 18.69 -19.42
C ARG A 204 -10.96 19.38 -19.62
N ILE A 205 -10.98 20.54 -20.28
CA ILE A 205 -9.77 21.37 -20.41
C ILE A 205 -9.49 22.02 -19.05
N VAL A 206 -8.30 21.80 -18.50
CA VAL A 206 -7.80 22.53 -17.32
C VAL A 206 -7.05 23.76 -17.83
N LEU A 207 -7.58 24.95 -17.56
CA LEU A 207 -6.91 26.21 -17.88
C LEU A 207 -6.09 26.67 -16.66
N PRO A 208 -4.85 27.18 -16.86
CA PRO A 208 -3.98 27.67 -15.79
C PRO A 208 -4.44 29.00 -15.18
#